data_AF-A0A328KH54-F1
#
_entry.id   AF-A0A328KH54-F1
#
_cell.length_a   1.000
_cell.length_b   1.000
_cell.length_c   1.000
_cell.angle_alpha   90.00
_cell.angle_beta   90.00
_cell.angle_gamma   90.00
#
_symmetry.space_group_name_H-M   'P 1'
#
loop_
_entity.id
_entity.type
_entity.pdbx_description
1 polymer ?
#
loop_
_entity_poly.entity_id
_entity_poly.type
_entity_poly.pdbx_seq_one_letter_code
_entity_poly.pdbx_strand_id
1 'polypeptide(L)'
;MVISMEEMIILNRELITQSTFLHWLLVIVIVVAFIYQFNWFVKSDNERVRRVLDFCSLILLIGFICLWVYKPLHKQIERIEVIGYFEDFQKTIENRGYEVVERRGDIVVLEREYE
;
A
#
# COMPACT_ATOMS: atom_id res chain seq x y z
N MET A 1 12.85 -3.31 22.04
CA MET A 1 14.11 -2.56 21.94
C MET A 1 13.74 -1.09 21.95
N VAL A 2 13.92 -0.40 23.07
CA VAL A 2 13.57 1.03 23.21
C VAL A 2 14.67 1.83 22.54
N ILE A 3 14.38 2.36 21.34
CA ILE A 3 15.29 3.24 20.62
C ILE A 3 14.97 4.66 21.12
N SER A 4 15.81 5.16 22.01
CA SER A 4 15.73 6.53 22.52
C SER A 4 16.20 7.49 21.43
N MET A 5 15.28 8.16 20.74
CA MET A 5 15.58 9.36 19.96
C MET A 5 15.56 10.57 20.90
N GLU A 6 16.56 10.64 21.78
CA GLU A 6 16.94 11.67 22.79
C GLU A 6 15.86 12.37 23.67
N GLU A 7 14.59 12.46 23.29
CA GLU A 7 13.51 13.06 24.09
C GLU A 7 12.15 12.34 23.95
N MET A 8 12.01 11.40 23.00
CA MET A 8 10.76 10.67 22.75
C MET A 8 10.92 9.19 23.07
N ILE A 9 10.00 8.64 23.88
CA ILE A 9 9.90 7.20 24.13
C ILE A 9 9.04 6.59 23.03
N ILE A 10 9.67 5.83 22.13
CA ILE A 10 8.98 5.06 21.10
C ILE A 10 8.44 3.77 21.73
N LEU A 11 7.12 3.61 21.71
CA LEU A 11 6.40 2.44 22.21
C LEU A 11 6.27 1.36 21.14
N ASN A 12 5.91 1.77 19.92
CA ASN A 12 5.70 0.87 18.80
C ASN A 12 6.11 1.56 17.49
N ARG A 13 6.58 0.77 16.52
CA ARG A 13 6.96 1.21 15.18
C ARG A 13 6.44 0.21 14.17
N GLU A 14 5.55 0.66 13.30
CA GLU A 14 4.95 -0.13 12.25
C GLU A 14 5.21 0.51 10.89
N LEU A 15 5.58 -0.32 9.90
CA LEU A 15 5.68 0.08 8.51
C LEU A 15 4.45 -0.44 7.78
N ILE A 16 3.53 0.46 7.48
CA ILE A 16 2.29 0.18 6.79
C ILE A 16 2.51 0.42 5.31
N THR A 17 2.26 -0.61 4.49
CA THR A 17 2.25 -0.43 3.04
C THR A 17 0.82 -0.13 2.61
N GLN A 18 0.55 1.10 2.21
CA GLN A 18 -0.77 1.51 1.73
C GLN A 18 -0.79 1.49 0.20
N SER A 19 -1.60 0.59 -0.36
CA SER A 19 -1.87 0.58 -1.79
C SER A 19 -2.75 1.78 -2.17
N THR A 20 -2.36 2.48 -3.23
CA THR A 20 -3.09 3.64 -3.74
C THR A 20 -4.46 3.25 -4.31
N PHE A 21 -5.41 4.19 -4.33
CA PHE A 21 -6.70 4.00 -4.99
C PHE A 21 -6.55 3.54 -6.45
N LEU A 22 -5.53 4.06 -7.14
CA LEU A 22 -5.21 3.72 -8.53
C LEU A 22 -4.81 2.24 -8.67
N HIS A 23 -4.12 1.68 -7.68
CA HIS A 23 -3.81 0.24 -7.64
C HIS A 23 -5.08 -0.60 -7.64
N TRP A 24 -6.03 -0.30 -6.74
CA TRP A 24 -7.30 -1.01 -6.64
C TRP A 24 -8.15 -0.88 -7.90
N LEU A 25 -8.19 0.31 -8.51
CA LEU A 25 -8.88 0.52 -9.78
C LEU A 25 -8.32 -0.36 -10.90
N LEU A 26 -6.98 -0.44 -11.01
CA LEU A 26 -6.32 -1.29 -12.01
C LEU A 26 -6.57 -2.78 -11.76
N VAL A 27 -6.54 -3.23 -10.50
CA VAL A 27 -6.89 -4.61 -10.13
C VAL A 27 -8.31 -4.95 -10.58
N ILE A 28 -9.30 -4.07 -10.34
CA ILE A 28 -10.69 -4.29 -10.76
C ILE A 28 -10.79 -4.42 -12.28
N VAL A 29 -10.12 -3.55 -13.04
CA VAL A 29 -10.12 -3.61 -14.52
C VAL A 29 -9.56 -4.95 -15.01
N ILE A 30 -8.45 -5.42 -14.42
CA ILE A 30 -7.84 -6.71 -14.78
C ILE A 30 -8.81 -7.87 -14.45
N VAL A 31 -9.45 -7.86 -13.28
CA VAL A 31 -10.41 -8.89 -12.88
C VAL A 31 -11.62 -8.93 -13.82
N VAL A 32 -12.18 -7.77 -14.17
CA VAL A 32 -13.30 -7.69 -15.13
C VAL A 32 -12.89 -8.22 -16.50
N ALA A 33 -11.68 -7.89 -16.97
CA ALA A 33 -11.13 -8.42 -18.22
C ALA A 33 -11.02 -9.95 -18.18
N PHE A 34 -10.52 -10.53 -17.08
CA PHE A 34 -10.45 -11.98 -16.89
C PHE A 34 -11.84 -12.64 -16.92
N ILE A 35 -12.83 -12.06 -16.23
CA ILE A 35 -14.21 -12.59 -16.22
C ILE A 35 -14.81 -12.57 -17.62
N TYR A 36 -14.62 -11.47 -18.37
CA TYR A 36 -15.11 -11.37 -19.74
C TYR A 36 -14.43 -12.40 -20.65
N GLN A 37 -13.11 -12.54 -20.51
CA GLN A 37 -12.31 -13.48 -21.28
C GLN A 37 -12.68 -14.94 -20.99
N PHE A 38 -12.92 -15.28 -19.72
CA PHE A 38 -13.35 -16.61 -19.29
C PHE A 38 -14.73 -16.97 -19.84
N ASN A 39 -15.70 -16.03 -19.79
CA ASN A 39 -17.01 -16.23 -20.39
C ASN A 39 -16.94 -16.50 -21.90
N TRP A 40 -16.03 -15.82 -22.60
CA TRP A 40 -15.80 -16.04 -24.03
C TRP A 40 -15.09 -17.37 -24.30
N PHE A 41 -14.14 -17.75 -23.44
CA PHE A 41 -13.43 -19.03 -23.52
C PHE A 41 -14.38 -20.23 -23.38
N VAL A 42 -15.29 -20.18 -22.40
CA VAL A 42 -16.28 -21.25 -22.16
C VAL A 42 -17.28 -21.38 -23.32
N LYS A 43 -17.60 -20.28 -24.01
CA LYS A 43 -18.53 -20.28 -25.15
C LYS A 43 -17.87 -20.61 -26.49
N SER A 44 -16.54 -20.68 -26.57
CA SER A 44 -15.84 -20.84 -27.84
C SER A 44 -15.39 -22.29 -28.07
N ASP A 45 -15.99 -22.94 -29.08
CA ASP A 45 -15.56 -24.25 -29.60
C ASP A 45 -14.38 -24.14 -30.59
N ASN A 46 -13.85 -22.94 -30.82
CA ASN A 46 -12.80 -22.71 -31.81
C ASN A 46 -11.41 -22.71 -31.16
N GLU A 47 -10.57 -23.71 -31.51
CA GLU A 47 -9.21 -23.85 -30.99
C GLU A 47 -8.30 -22.65 -31.31
N ARG A 48 -8.51 -21.93 -32.42
CA ARG A 48 -7.74 -20.71 -32.72
C ARG A 48 -8.08 -19.60 -31.74
N VAL A 49 -9.36 -19.47 -31.38
CA VAL A 49 -9.82 -18.47 -30.42
C VAL A 49 -9.28 -18.80 -29.03
N ARG A 50 -9.30 -20.07 -28.62
CA ARG A 50 -8.68 -20.51 -27.36
C ARG A 50 -7.20 -20.12 -27.26
N ARG A 51 -6.40 -20.40 -28.28
CA ARG A 51 -4.96 -20.03 -28.28
C ARG A 51 -4.73 -18.52 -28.15
N VAL A 52 -5.56 -17.70 -28.77
CA VAL A 52 -5.49 -16.24 -28.63
C VAL A 52 -5.86 -15.82 -27.20
N LEU A 53 -6.89 -16.44 -26.62
CA LEU A 53 -7.28 -16.17 -25.23
C LEU A 53 -6.18 -16.61 -24.25
N ASP A 54 -5.54 -17.75 -24.46
CA ASP A 54 -4.41 -18.20 -23.62
C ASP A 54 -3.27 -17.16 -23.65
N PHE A 55 -2.92 -16.66 -24.83
CA PHE A 55 -1.88 -15.63 -24.97
C PHE A 55 -2.27 -14.31 -24.29
N CYS A 56 -3.52 -13.85 -24.47
CA CYS A 56 -4.03 -12.67 -23.77
C CYS A 56 -4.05 -12.86 -22.24
N SER A 57 -4.38 -14.05 -21.75
CA SER A 57 -4.39 -14.34 -20.31
C SER A 57 -2.99 -14.28 -19.70
N LEU A 58 -1.98 -14.73 -20.46
CA LEU A 58 -0.59 -14.69 -20.06
C LEU A 58 -0.08 -13.25 -19.97
N ILE A 59 -0.44 -12.39 -20.94
CA ILE A 59 -0.12 -10.95 -20.88
C ILE A 59 -0.79 -10.28 -19.67
N LEU A 60 -2.06 -10.58 -19.40
CA LEU A 60 -2.77 -10.04 -18.24
C LEU A 60 -2.13 -10.49 -16.92
N LEU A 61 -1.68 -11.74 -16.84
CA LEU A 61 -0.99 -12.28 -15.66
C LEU A 61 0.35 -11.58 -15.43
N ILE A 62 1.15 -11.38 -16.48
CA ILE A 62 2.40 -10.61 -16.40
C ILE A 62 2.11 -9.17 -15.96
N GLY A 63 1.11 -8.52 -16.55
CA GLY A 63 0.69 -7.17 -16.18
C GLY A 63 0.25 -7.07 -14.72
N PHE A 64 -0.47 -8.07 -14.21
CA PHE A 64 -0.89 -8.14 -12.82
C PHE A 64 0.29 -8.28 -11.85
N ILE A 65 1.28 -9.12 -12.18
CA ILE A 65 2.50 -9.28 -11.39
C ILE A 65 3.29 -7.96 -11.38
N CYS A 66 3.43 -7.31 -12.54
CA CYS A 66 4.08 -6.00 -12.64
C CYS A 66 3.37 -4.95 -11.79
N LEU A 67 2.03 -4.93 -11.78
CA LEU A 67 1.23 -4.01 -10.97
C LEU A 67 1.50 -4.17 -9.47
N TRP A 68 1.65 -5.41 -9.01
CA TRP A 68 1.94 -5.73 -7.60
C TRP A 68 3.34 -5.31 -7.16
N VAL A 69 4.32 -5.40 -8.07
CA VAL A 69 5.72 -5.03 -7.79
C VAL A 69 5.98 -3.54 -8.01
N TYR A 70 5.07 -2.83 -8.66
CA TYR A 70 5.25 -1.43 -8.99
C TYR A 70 5.18 -0.53 -7.74
N LYS A 71 6.37 -0.07 -7.32
CA LYS A 71 6.57 0.78 -6.14
C LYS A 71 5.69 2.03 -6.07
N PRO A 72 5.47 2.83 -7.12
CA PRO A 72 4.70 4.08 -6.98
C PRO A 72 3.20 3.85 -6.74
N LEU A 73 2.71 2.60 -6.86
CA LEU A 73 1.35 2.25 -6.46
C LEU A 73 1.22 1.94 -4.96
N HIS A 74 2.34 1.88 -4.24
CA HIS A 74 2.42 1.54 -2.83
C HIS A 74 3.14 2.67 -2.09
N LYS A 75 2.43 3.37 -1.22
CA LYS A 75 3.05 4.29 -0.28
C LYS A 75 3.48 3.50 0.95
N GLN A 76 4.70 3.69 1.40
CA GLN A 76 5.11 3.21 2.72
C GLN A 76 4.86 4.32 3.72
N ILE A 77 4.06 4.04 4.73
CA ILE A 77 3.79 4.95 5.84
C ILE A 77 4.44 4.34 7.07
N GLU A 78 5.35 5.09 7.65
CA GLU A 78 5.91 4.76 8.95
C GLU A 78 4.98 5.32 10.04
N ARG A 79 4.37 4.43 10.81
CA ARG A 79 3.51 4.76 11.94
C ARG A 79 4.26 4.46 13.24
N ILE A 80 4.45 5.48 14.07
CA ILE A 80 5.17 5.38 15.33
C ILE A 80 4.26 5.82 16.46
N GLU A 81 4.20 5.03 17.52
CA GLU A 81 3.52 5.41 18.76
C GLU A 81 4.57 5.91 19.74
N VAL A 82 4.41 7.14 20.22
CA VAL A 82 5.33 7.79 21.14
C VAL A 82 4.60 8.35 22.34
N ILE A 83 5.29 8.46 23.48
CA ILE A 83 4.79 9.19 24.64
C ILE A 83 5.27 10.64 24.54
N GLY A 84 4.32 11.58 24.46
CA GLY A 84 4.61 13.01 24.28
C GLY A 84 4.51 13.80 25.58
N TYR A 85 5.62 13.93 26.33
CA TYR A 85 5.69 14.74 27.55
C TYR A 85 6.79 15.81 27.49
N PHE A 86 6.73 16.74 26.53
CA PHE A 86 7.61 17.92 26.55
C PHE A 86 7.04 19.14 25.83
N GLU A 87 7.42 20.33 26.31
CA GLU A 87 6.88 21.64 25.90
C GLU A 87 7.06 21.96 24.41
N ASP A 88 7.99 21.30 23.71
CA ASP A 88 8.27 21.51 22.28
C ASP A 88 7.94 20.30 21.38
N PHE A 89 7.22 19.30 21.89
CA PHE A 89 6.94 18.03 21.20
C PHE A 89 6.37 18.21 19.79
N GLN A 90 5.36 19.07 19.64
CA GLN A 90 4.73 19.31 18.34
C GLN A 90 5.70 19.91 17.32
N LYS A 91 6.55 20.84 17.74
CA LYS A 91 7.53 21.52 16.89
C LYS A 91 8.65 20.56 16.43
N THR A 92 9.08 19.66 17.32
CA THR A 92 10.10 18.66 17.00
C THR A 92 9.60 17.61 16.00
N ILE A 93 8.32 17.24 16.08
CA ILE A 93 7.67 16.28 15.18
C ILE A 93 7.47 16.89 13.79
N GLU A 94 6.91 18.09 13.72
CA GLU A 94 6.69 18.80 12.46
C GLU A 94 8.02 19.05 11.73
N ASN A 95 9.07 19.47 12.44
CA ASN A 95 10.42 19.62 11.88
C ASN A 95 11.03 18.32 11.32
N ARG A 96 10.58 17.16 11.82
CA ARG A 96 11.06 15.84 11.37
C ARG A 96 10.16 15.22 10.30
N GLY A 97 9.11 15.93 9.86
CA GLY A 97 8.19 15.49 8.82
C GLY A 97 7.21 14.42 9.27
N TYR A 98 6.95 14.32 10.57
CA TYR A 98 5.91 13.45 11.12
C TYR A 98 4.61 14.25 11.29
N GLU A 99 3.48 13.60 11.04
CA GLU A 99 2.14 14.13 11.28
C GLU A 99 1.49 13.41 12.46
N VAL A 100 0.75 14.15 13.29
CA VAL A 100 0.00 13.56 14.42
C VAL A 100 -1.35 13.08 13.93
N VAL A 101 -1.57 11.76 13.92
CA VAL A 101 -2.79 11.15 13.37
C VAL A 101 -3.78 10.78 14.47
N GLU A 102 -3.29 10.45 15.66
CA GLU A 102 -4.17 10.07 16.78
C GLU A 102 -3.53 10.43 18.13
N ARG A 103 -4.36 10.81 19.11
CA ARG A 103 -3.93 10.99 20.51
C ARG A 103 -4.79 10.12 21.42
N ARG A 104 -4.14 9.22 22.17
CA ARG A 104 -4.75 8.29 23.12
C ARG A 104 -4.17 8.54 24.51
N GLY A 105 -4.73 9.53 25.21
CA GLY A 105 -4.19 9.98 26.49
C GLY A 105 -2.77 10.52 26.31
N ASP A 106 -1.81 9.86 26.97
CA ASP A 106 -0.39 10.22 26.93
C ASP A 106 0.37 9.67 25.72
N ILE A 107 -0.28 8.76 24.97
CA ILE A 107 0.28 8.16 23.76
C ILE A 107 -0.17 8.97 22.55
N VAL A 108 0.79 9.37 21.72
CA VAL A 108 0.58 10.07 20.46
C VAL A 108 1.04 9.16 19.32
N VAL A 109 0.17 9.00 18.33
CA VAL A 109 0.46 8.28 17.10
C VAL A 109 0.93 9.28 16.05
N LEU A 110 2.12 9.02 15.52
CA LEU A 110 2.77 9.77 14.46
C LEU A 110 2.78 8.94 13.18
N GLU A 111 2.53 9.58 12.04
CA GLU A 111 2.70 8.98 10.73
C GLU A 111 3.66 9.82 9.88
N ARG A 112 4.48 9.18 9.08
CA ARG A 112 5.36 9.82 8.10
C ARG A 112 5.35 9.03 6.80
N GLU A 113 5.20 9.71 5.67
CA GLU A 113 5.44 9.09 4.37
C GLU A 113 6.94 8.76 4.26
N TYR A 114 7.23 7.48 4.09
CA TYR A 114 8.58 6.97 3.89
C TYR A 114 8.85 6.96 2.37
N GLU A 115 9.75 7.83 1.92
CA GLU A 115 10.22 7.88 0.52
C GLU A 115 11.10 6.68 0.15
#